data_AF-A0A354Z132-F1
#
_entry.id   AF-A0A354Z132-F1
#
_cell.length_a   1.000
_cell.length_b   1.000
_cell.length_c   1.000
_cell.angle_alpha   90.00
_cell.angle_beta   90.00
_cell.angle_gamma   90.00
#
_symmetry.space_group_name_H-M   'P 1'
#
loop_
_entity.id
_entity.type
_entity.pdbx_description
1 polymer ?
#
loop_
_entity_poly.entity_id
_entity_poly.type
_entity_poly.pdbx_seq_one_letter_code
_entity_poly.pdbx_strand_id
1 'polypeptide(L)' 'INVSVVDLSFVARRATSKDEIDAVVDAAANGPLKGILGVNTQPLVSIDF' A
#
# COMPACT_ATOMS: atom_id res chain seq x y z
N ILE A 1 -10.44 17.48 -9.40
CA ILE A 1 -9.48 16.52 -8.83
C ILE A 1 -10.02 15.15 -9.18
N ASN A 2 -9.26 14.35 -9.92
CA ASN A 2 -9.68 13.01 -10.34
C ASN A 2 -8.71 12.01 -9.71
N VAL A 3 -9.26 11.07 -8.96
CA VAL A 3 -8.50 10.04 -8.26
C VAL A 3 -8.95 8.69 -8.76
N SER A 4 -7.99 7.79 -8.96
CA SER A 4 -8.23 6.40 -9.35
C SER A 4 -7.71 5.49 -8.26
N VAL A 5 -8.44 4.41 -7.99
CA VAL A 5 -8.05 3.39 -7.00
C VAL A 5 -7.70 2.10 -7.73
N VAL A 6 -6.70 1.39 -7.21
CA VAL A 6 -6.32 0.06 -7.69
C VAL A 6 -6.73 -0.96 -6.64
N ASP A 7 -7.55 -1.93 -7.05
CA ASP A 7 -7.85 -3.14 -6.27
C ASP A 7 -6.99 -4.29 -6.81
N LEU A 8 -6.05 -4.79 -6.01
CA LEU A 8 -5.09 -5.82 -6.39
C LEU A 8 -5.33 -7.10 -5.59
N SER A 9 -5.71 -8.16 -6.30
CA SER A 9 -5.82 -9.52 -5.76
C SER A 9 -4.77 -10.43 -6.40
N PHE A 10 -3.99 -11.16 -5.60
CA PHE A 10 -2.96 -12.07 -6.08
C PHE A 10 -2.82 -13.31 -5.18
N VAL A 11 -2.25 -14.39 -5.74
CA VAL A 11 -1.90 -15.60 -4.98
C VAL A 11 -0.41 -15.55 -4.65
N ALA A 12 -0.08 -15.51 -3.36
CA ALA A 12 1.31 -15.51 -2.92
C ALA A 12 1.99 -16.86 -3.25
N ARG A 13 3.24 -16.79 -3.71
CA ARG A 13 4.04 -17.99 -4.04
C ARG A 13 4.41 -18.83 -2.81
N ARG A 14 4.42 -18.20 -1.63
CA ARG A 14 4.73 -18.83 -0.34
C ARG A 14 3.67 -18.45 0.68
N ALA A 15 3.63 -19.17 1.80
CA ALA A 15 2.82 -18.76 2.93
C ALA A 15 3.26 -17.37 3.43
N THR A 16 2.28 -16.48 3.59
CA THR A 16 2.43 -15.11 4.09
C THR A 16 1.21 -14.77 4.94
N SER A 17 1.31 -13.70 5.72
CA SER A 17 0.17 -13.11 6.44
C SER A 17 -0.09 -11.68 5.97
N LYS A 18 -1.25 -11.12 6.34
CA LYS A 18 -1.56 -9.71 6.13
C LYS A 18 -0.51 -8.81 6.78
N ASP A 19 -0.19 -9.06 8.04
CA ASP A 19 0.75 -8.25 8.81
C ASP A 19 2.15 -8.24 8.19
N GLU A 20 2.58 -9.37 7.62
CA GLU A 20 3.86 -9.46 6.90
C GLU A 20 3.87 -8.59 5.64
N ILE A 21 2.78 -8.63 4.87
CA ILE A 21 2.66 -7.83 3.64
C ILE A 21 2.64 -6.34 3.99
N ASP A 22 1.82 -5.95 4.97
CA ASP A 22 1.70 -4.56 5.41
C ASP A 22 3.06 -4.02 5.88
N ALA A 23 3.82 -4.80 6.69
CA ALA A 23 5.15 -4.41 7.14
C ALA A 23 6.17 -4.26 6.00
N VAL A 24 6.11 -5.13 4.98
CA VAL A 24 7.00 -5.03 3.81
C VAL A 24 6.68 -3.79 2.97
N VAL A 25 5.39 -3.48 2.78
CA VAL A 25 4.94 -2.29 2.04
C VAL A 25 5.35 -1.02 2.78
N ASP A 26 5.18 -0.96 4.11
CA ASP A 26 5.64 0.16 4.95
C ASP A 26 7.15 0.36 4.89
N ALA A 27 7.93 -0.72 4.96
CA ALA A 27 9.38 -0.65 4.84
C ALA A 27 9.81 -0.15 3.45
N ALA A 28 9.13 -0.60 2.39
CA ALA A 28 9.40 -0.16 1.02
C ALA A 28 9.08 1.33 0.82
N ALA A 29 7.92 1.79 1.32
CA ALA A 29 7.49 3.18 1.25
C ALA A 29 8.44 4.14 2.00
N ASN A 30 8.96 3.71 3.15
CA ASN A 30 9.92 4.51 3.92
C ASN A 30 11.38 4.37 3.44
N GLY A 31 11.67 3.39 2.59
CA GLY A 31 13.01 3.10 2.09
C GLY A 31 13.16 3.41 0.60
N PRO A 32 13.38 2.39 -0.25
CA PRO A 32 13.75 2.57 -1.65
C PRO A 32 12.67 3.26 -2.50
N LEU A 33 11.41 3.23 -2.08
CA LEU A 33 10.29 3.86 -2.79
C LEU A 33 9.85 5.18 -2.16
N LYS A 34 10.67 5.76 -1.27
CA LYS A 34 10.34 7.03 -0.62
C LYS A 34 10.13 8.14 -1.64
N GLY A 35 8.97 8.79 -1.58
CA GLY A 35 8.55 9.83 -2.53
C GLY A 35 7.82 9.30 -3.76
N ILE A 36 7.70 7.97 -3.91
CA ILE A 36 6.94 7.30 -4.97
C ILE A 36 5.77 6.52 -4.36
N LEU A 37 6.02 5.75 -3.30
CA LEU A 37 5.02 4.98 -2.57
C LEU A 37 4.75 5.63 -1.21
N GLY A 38 3.47 5.88 -0.93
CA GLY A 38 2.98 6.34 0.37
C GLY A 38 2.02 5.31 0.98
N VAL A 39 2.06 5.16 2.30
CA VAL A 39 1.11 4.36 3.07
C VAL A 39 0.36 5.28 4.03
N ASN A 40 -0.95 5.08 4.14
CA ASN A 40 -1.81 5.81 5.06
C ASN A 40 -2.83 4.84 5.70
N THR A 41 -3.08 5.01 7.00
CA THR A 41 -4.02 4.21 7.81
C THR A 41 -5.26 5.01 8.23
N GLN A 42 -5.38 6.26 7.80
CA GLN A 42 -6.53 7.12 8.08
C GLN A 42 -7.74 6.72 7.23
N PRO A 43 -8.97 6.93 7.74
CA PRO A 43 -10.19 6.66 6.99
C PRO A 43 -10.42 7.78 5.94
N LEU A 44 -9.67 7.72 4.85
CA LEU A 44 -9.70 8.71 3.78
C LEU A 44 -10.75 8.40 2.70
N VAL A 45 -11.16 9.44 2.00
CA VAL A 45 -12.00 9.36 0.80
C VAL A 45 -11.25 9.88 -0.43
N SER A 46 -11.83 9.69 -1.61
CA SER A 46 -11.15 9.95 -2.89
C SER A 46 -10.68 11.39 -3.08
N ILE A 47 -11.25 12.39 -2.41
CA ILE A 47 -10.82 13.79 -2.55
C ILE A 47 -9.59 14.13 -1.68
N ASP A 48 -9.21 13.24 -0.76
CA ASP A 48 -8.05 13.42 0.11
C ASP A 48 -6.72 13.05 -0.58
N PHE A 49 -6.79 12.57 -1.83
CA PHE A 49 -5.67 12.15 -2.69
C PHE A 49 -5.64 12.95 -3.99
#